data_AF-A0A7X1I6H7-F1
#
_entry.id   AF-A0A7X1I6H7-F1
#
_cell.length_a   1.000
_cell.length_b   1.000
_cell.length_c   1.000
_cell.angle_alpha   90.00
_cell.angle_beta   90.00
_cell.angle_gamma   90.00
#
_symmetry.space_group_name_H-M   'P 1'
#
loop_
_entity.id
_entity.type
_entity.pdbx_description
1 polymer ?
#
loop_
_entity_poly.entity_id
_entity_poly.type
_entity_poly.pdbx_seq_one_letter_code
_entity_poly.pdbx_strand_id
1 'polypeptide(L)'
;MRRPTGVPRCAARSPAHRRGAAVDTRRGIVEELTDDHRRIQSLFDRIRSAPAGSAERSALVEEASRKLVRHATAERSHLYPAVRRHLPDGAARAEHALRGHQEIEELLRSLREADTGGEDFGRLLLAVVTRVTRHVVEEEQLLFPRLQALCPAEVLCDLGAKVRGAEASAPTRPRPAASDAAPLVRITSQVWGPLDRLRDLAARRGRR
;
A
#
# COMPACT_ATOMS: atom_id res chain seq x y z
N MET A 1 -40.70 3.59 35.59
CA MET A 1 -40.63 2.48 34.61
C MET A 1 -40.54 3.03 33.19
N ARG A 2 -39.56 2.54 32.41
CA ARG A 2 -39.51 2.37 30.94
C ARG A 2 -39.78 3.56 29.99
N ARG A 3 -38.73 3.99 29.27
CA ARG A 3 -38.77 4.29 27.82
C ARG A 3 -38.97 2.97 27.04
N PRO A 4 -39.50 2.91 25.78
CA PRO A 4 -38.88 3.63 24.65
C PRO A 4 -39.75 3.98 23.39
N THR A 5 -39.15 4.83 22.54
CA THR A 5 -39.07 4.86 21.05
C THR A 5 -40.27 4.72 20.12
N GLY A 6 -40.35 5.64 19.15
CA GLY A 6 -40.96 5.43 17.82
C GLY A 6 -41.01 6.71 16.97
N VAL A 7 -39.97 6.99 16.18
CA VAL A 7 -39.95 8.05 15.14
C VAL A 7 -40.35 7.39 13.79
N PRO A 8 -41.13 8.05 12.91
CA PRO A 8 -41.84 7.37 11.83
C PRO A 8 -40.92 6.90 10.69
N ARG A 9 -41.20 5.70 10.16
CA ARG A 9 -40.63 5.17 8.91
C ARG A 9 -41.34 5.80 7.72
N CYS A 10 -40.58 6.43 6.81
CA CYS A 10 -41.08 6.79 5.49
C CYS A 10 -41.30 5.54 4.63
N ALA A 11 -42.46 5.49 3.98
CA ALA A 11 -42.93 4.40 3.14
C ALA A 11 -42.11 4.24 1.85
N ALA A 12 -42.02 3.00 1.36
CA ALA A 12 -41.41 2.67 0.08
C ALA A 12 -42.43 2.79 -1.07
N ARG A 13 -42.04 3.49 -2.13
CA ARG A 13 -42.54 3.26 -3.51
C ARG A 13 -41.34 3.27 -4.47
N SER A 14 -41.26 2.23 -5.31
CA SER A 14 -40.27 1.97 -6.38
C SER A 14 -40.80 2.46 -7.75
N PRO A 15 -40.06 2.30 -8.87
CA PRO A 15 -38.64 2.58 -9.16
C PRO A 15 -38.47 3.41 -10.47
N ALA A 16 -37.25 3.90 -10.76
CA ALA A 16 -36.64 4.06 -12.09
C ALA A 16 -35.77 5.33 -12.23
N HIS A 17 -34.60 5.33 -11.60
CA HIS A 17 -33.42 5.92 -12.22
C HIS A 17 -32.18 5.14 -11.76
N ARG A 18 -31.28 4.88 -12.72
CA ARG A 18 -30.12 3.99 -12.58
C ARG A 18 -29.35 4.33 -11.30
N ARG A 19 -29.27 3.34 -10.40
CA ARG A 19 -28.48 3.42 -9.17
C ARG A 19 -27.02 3.62 -9.54
N GLY A 20 -26.48 4.81 -9.27
CA GLY A 20 -25.06 4.91 -8.90
C GLY A 20 -24.86 3.97 -7.72
N ALA A 21 -23.84 3.11 -7.81
CA ALA A 21 -23.47 2.23 -6.72
C ALA A 21 -23.29 3.10 -5.46
N ALA A 22 -23.91 2.71 -4.36
CA ALA A 22 -23.59 3.31 -3.07
C ALA A 22 -22.11 2.99 -2.80
N VAL A 23 -21.25 3.99 -2.98
CA VAL A 23 -19.85 3.94 -2.58
C VAL A 23 -19.82 3.51 -1.13
N ASP A 24 -19.06 2.45 -0.85
CA ASP A 24 -18.69 2.17 0.52
C ASP A 24 -17.82 3.34 1.01
N THR A 25 -18.44 4.28 1.73
CA THR A 25 -17.87 5.53 2.24
C THR A 25 -16.80 5.33 3.33
N ARG A 26 -16.16 4.17 3.38
CA ARG A 26 -15.24 3.77 4.45
C ARG A 26 -13.79 3.93 4.00
N ARG A 27 -13.31 5.18 4.07
CA ARG A 27 -11.91 5.67 3.94
C ARG A 27 -11.23 5.44 2.58
N GLY A 28 -10.79 6.52 1.95
CA GLY A 28 -10.01 6.50 0.72
C GLY A 28 -8.52 6.38 0.98
N ILE A 29 -7.75 6.28 -0.11
CA ILE A 29 -6.29 6.14 -0.05
C ILE A 29 -5.60 7.29 0.69
N VAL A 30 -6.15 8.51 0.62
CA VAL A 30 -5.59 9.68 1.31
C VAL A 30 -5.62 9.48 2.83
N GLU A 31 -6.75 9.01 3.38
CA GLU A 31 -6.86 8.75 4.81
C GLU A 31 -5.93 7.61 5.26
N GLU A 32 -5.78 6.55 4.46
CA GLU A 32 -4.89 5.43 4.78
C GLU A 32 -3.41 5.87 4.83
N LEU A 33 -2.96 6.62 3.82
CA LEU A 33 -1.57 7.10 3.76
C LEU A 33 -1.26 8.15 4.83
N THR A 34 -2.23 9.02 5.13
CA THR A 34 -2.11 9.98 6.24
C THR A 34 -1.98 9.28 7.60
N ASP A 35 -2.74 8.20 7.82
CA ASP A 35 -2.60 7.40 9.05
C ASP A 35 -1.24 6.69 9.12
N ASP A 36 -0.70 6.27 7.97
CA ASP A 36 0.66 5.76 7.89
C ASP A 36 1.72 6.78 8.25
N HIS A 37 1.60 8.03 7.76
CA HIS A 37 2.50 9.12 8.11
C HIS A 37 2.54 9.35 9.63
N ARG A 38 1.36 9.35 10.28
CA ARG A 38 1.27 9.50 11.75
C ARG A 38 1.95 8.35 12.50
N ARG A 39 1.78 7.11 12.03
CA ARG A 39 2.43 5.93 12.62
C ARG A 39 3.95 6.01 12.46
N ILE A 40 4.43 6.41 11.29
CA ILE A 40 5.86 6.58 11.01
C ILE A 40 6.46 7.67 11.92
N GLN A 41 5.78 8.81 12.06
CA GLN A 41 6.22 9.88 12.96
C GLN A 41 6.30 9.40 14.42
N SER A 42 5.28 8.66 14.89
CA SER A 42 5.28 8.06 16.22
C SER A 42 6.45 7.09 16.43
N LEU A 43 6.82 6.30 15.42
CA LEU A 43 7.99 5.43 15.48
C LEU A 43 9.30 6.23 15.62
N PHE A 44 9.46 7.33 14.90
CA PHE A 44 10.63 8.19 15.06
C PHE A 44 10.71 8.82 16.45
N ASP A 45 9.58 9.25 17.01
CA ASP A 45 9.53 9.77 18.38
C ASP A 45 9.97 8.73 19.41
N ARG A 46 9.51 7.47 19.24
CA ARG A 46 9.92 6.34 20.07
C ARG A 46 11.40 6.02 19.92
N ILE A 47 11.95 6.00 18.70
CA ILE A 47 13.39 5.75 18.45
C ILE A 47 14.25 6.79 19.19
N ARG A 48 13.87 8.08 19.11
CA ARG A 48 14.58 9.17 19.80
C ARG A 48 14.55 9.02 21.31
N SER A 49 13.44 8.53 21.85
CA SER A 49 13.22 8.37 23.29
C SER A 49 13.85 7.10 23.86
N ALA A 50 14.03 6.06 23.05
CA ALA A 50 14.63 4.80 23.48
C ALA A 50 16.11 4.99 23.87
N PRO A 51 16.66 4.28 24.87
CA PRO A 51 18.05 4.42 25.28
C PRO A 51 19.04 4.08 24.15
N ALA A 52 20.17 4.78 24.10
CA ALA A 52 21.22 4.53 23.12
C ALA A 52 21.80 3.12 23.24
N GLY A 53 22.04 2.46 22.09
CA GLY A 53 22.53 1.08 22.03
C GLY A 53 21.55 0.01 22.51
N SER A 54 20.33 0.38 22.93
CA SER A 54 19.37 -0.59 23.46
C SER A 54 18.78 -1.48 22.38
N ALA A 55 18.46 -2.73 22.76
CA ALA A 55 17.73 -3.66 21.90
C ALA A 55 16.36 -3.10 21.47
N GLU A 56 15.72 -2.29 22.32
CA GLU A 56 14.47 -1.59 21.99
C GLU A 56 14.68 -0.61 20.83
N ARG A 57 15.71 0.24 20.89
CA ARG A 57 16.02 1.21 19.82
C ARG A 57 16.25 0.49 18.49
N SER A 58 17.01 -0.59 18.50
CA SER A 58 17.24 -1.42 17.29
C SER A 58 15.94 -2.05 16.76
N ALA A 59 15.07 -2.56 17.64
CA ALA A 59 13.78 -3.11 17.25
C ALA A 59 12.85 -2.05 16.63
N LEU A 60 12.84 -0.84 17.19
CA LEU A 60 12.07 0.30 16.67
C LEU A 60 12.58 0.77 15.31
N VAL A 61 13.90 0.78 15.09
CA VAL A 61 14.49 1.09 13.77
C VAL A 61 14.00 0.08 12.74
N GLU A 62 14.07 -1.23 13.04
CA GLU A 62 13.57 -2.27 12.14
C GLU A 62 12.05 -2.17 11.90
N GLU A 63 11.27 -1.78 12.91
CA GLU A 63 9.83 -1.53 12.76
C GLU A 63 9.55 -0.34 11.83
N ALA A 64 10.22 0.79 12.04
CA ALA A 64 10.13 1.97 11.19
C ALA A 64 10.54 1.64 9.75
N SER A 65 11.62 0.88 9.56
CA SER A 65 12.08 0.47 8.24
C SER A 65 11.03 -0.37 7.50
N ARG A 66 10.45 -1.38 8.16
CA ARG A 66 9.38 -2.19 7.56
C ARG A 66 8.16 -1.34 7.21
N LYS A 67 7.78 -0.38 8.06
CA LYS A 67 6.63 0.48 7.81
C LYS A 67 6.87 1.40 6.62
N LEU A 68 8.03 2.06 6.55
CA LEU A 68 8.41 2.92 5.43
C LEU A 68 8.42 2.17 4.10
N VAL A 69 9.00 0.96 4.04
CA VAL A 69 9.02 0.15 2.82
C VAL A 69 7.61 -0.22 2.35
N ARG A 70 6.73 -0.59 3.29
CA ARG A 70 5.33 -0.92 2.97
C ARG A 70 4.56 0.29 2.48
N HIS A 71 4.73 1.43 3.15
CA HIS A 71 4.12 2.70 2.79
C HIS A 71 4.55 3.15 1.39
N ALA A 72 5.85 3.20 1.11
CA ALA A 72 6.38 3.54 -0.21
C ALA A 72 5.91 2.55 -1.29
N THR A 73 5.74 1.26 -0.96
CA THR A 73 5.19 0.28 -1.90
C THR A 73 3.73 0.58 -2.23
N ALA A 74 2.90 0.90 -1.23
CA ALA A 74 1.50 1.27 -1.42
C ALA A 74 1.37 2.50 -2.32
N GLU A 75 2.19 3.52 -2.12
CA GLU A 75 2.22 4.71 -2.95
C GLU A 75 2.60 4.39 -4.40
N ARG A 76 3.67 3.62 -4.61
CA ARG A 76 4.13 3.21 -5.94
C ARG A 76 3.11 2.37 -6.69
N SER A 77 2.46 1.44 -6.01
CA SER A 77 1.50 0.51 -6.62
C SER A 77 0.12 1.13 -6.85
N HIS A 78 -0.28 2.13 -6.07
CA HIS A 78 -1.65 2.62 -6.05
C HIS A 78 -1.78 4.14 -6.19
N LEU A 79 -1.06 4.93 -5.39
CA LEU A 79 -1.16 6.39 -5.41
C LEU A 79 -0.60 6.97 -6.72
N TYR A 80 0.66 6.69 -7.05
CA TYR A 80 1.32 7.33 -8.19
C TYR A 80 0.71 7.00 -9.56
N PRO A 81 0.18 5.78 -9.81
CA PRO A 81 -0.62 5.52 -10.99
C PRO A 81 -1.88 6.41 -11.08
N ALA A 82 -2.56 6.63 -9.96
CA ALA A 82 -3.72 7.52 -9.92
C ALA A 82 -3.30 8.99 -10.13
N VAL A 83 -2.20 9.41 -9.52
CA VAL A 83 -1.62 10.75 -9.72
C VAL A 83 -1.31 10.99 -11.20
N ARG A 84 -0.62 10.06 -11.87
CA ARG A 84 -0.30 10.14 -13.30
C ARG A 84 -1.55 10.24 -14.18
N ARG A 85 -2.64 9.59 -13.77
CA ARG A 85 -3.89 9.54 -14.54
C ARG A 85 -4.76 10.78 -14.36
N HIS A 86 -4.81 11.33 -13.16
CA HIS A 86 -5.81 12.34 -12.79
C HIS A 86 -5.26 13.77 -12.69
N LEU A 87 -3.94 13.95 -12.55
CA LEU A 87 -3.33 15.28 -12.48
C LEU A 87 -2.69 15.65 -13.83
N PRO A 88 -2.88 16.88 -14.32
CA PRO A 88 -2.20 17.36 -15.53
C PRO A 88 -0.67 17.29 -15.46
N ASP A 89 -0.11 17.53 -14.28
CA ASP A 89 1.32 17.44 -13.96
C ASP A 89 1.71 16.12 -13.26
N GLY A 90 0.83 15.11 -13.34
CA GLY A 90 0.94 13.87 -12.57
C GLY A 90 2.20 13.05 -12.83
N ALA A 91 2.68 13.00 -14.08
CA ALA A 91 3.91 12.29 -14.43
C ALA A 91 5.13 12.88 -13.74
N ALA A 92 5.31 14.20 -13.83
CA ALA A 92 6.42 14.91 -13.20
C ALA A 92 6.39 14.78 -11.67
N ARG A 93 5.19 14.86 -11.06
CA ARG A 93 5.02 14.67 -9.61
C ARG A 93 5.39 13.27 -9.16
N ALA A 94 4.88 12.25 -9.85
CA ALA A 94 5.19 10.86 -9.53
C ALA A 94 6.69 10.58 -9.65
N GLU A 95 7.36 11.09 -10.68
CA GLU A 95 8.82 10.93 -10.82
C GLU A 95 9.61 11.66 -9.72
N HIS A 96 9.18 12.86 -9.33
CA HIS A 96 9.80 13.58 -8.23
C HIS A 96 9.71 12.78 -6.92
N ALA A 97 8.52 12.30 -6.58
CA ALA A 97 8.29 11.51 -5.37
C ALA A 97 9.06 10.18 -5.38
N LEU A 98 9.15 9.51 -6.52
CA LEU A 98 9.95 8.29 -6.70
C LEU A 98 11.45 8.52 -6.45
N ARG A 99 12.01 9.66 -6.87
CA ARG A 99 13.40 10.00 -6.54
C ARG A 99 13.58 10.26 -5.04
N GLY A 100 12.63 10.96 -4.41
CA GLY A 100 12.63 11.15 -2.96
C GLY A 100 12.60 9.84 -2.18
N HIS A 101 11.80 8.86 -2.63
CA HIS A 101 11.78 7.51 -2.06
C HIS A 101 13.14 6.80 -2.15
N GLN A 102 13.83 6.90 -3.28
CA GLN A 102 15.17 6.29 -3.44
C GLN A 102 16.15 6.85 -2.41
N GLU A 103 16.16 8.16 -2.22
CA GLU A 103 17.00 8.82 -1.21
C GLU A 103 16.66 8.35 0.22
N ILE A 104 15.36 8.18 0.54
CA ILE A 104 14.91 7.65 1.83
C ILE A 104 15.36 6.19 2.01
N GLU A 105 15.20 5.34 0.99
CA GLU A 105 15.60 3.92 1.03
C GLU A 105 17.11 3.75 1.25
N GLU A 106 17.93 4.60 0.64
CA GLU A 106 19.38 4.62 0.84
C GLU A 106 19.76 5.02 2.27
N LEU A 107 19.20 6.12 2.79
CA LEU A 107 19.42 6.55 4.17
C LEU A 107 18.95 5.52 5.18
N LEU A 108 17.83 4.86 4.90
CA LEU A 108 17.27 3.82 5.76
C LEU A 108 18.17 2.58 5.79
N ARG A 109 18.79 2.20 4.67
CA ARG A 109 19.79 1.12 4.63
C ARG A 109 20.96 1.44 5.56
N SER A 110 21.54 2.63 5.42
CA SER A 110 22.64 3.07 6.29
C SER A 110 22.24 3.14 7.76
N LEU A 111 21.02 3.63 8.07
CA LEU A 111 20.53 3.70 9.44
C LEU A 111 20.39 2.32 10.10
N ARG A 112 19.95 1.30 9.35
CA ARG A 112 19.79 -0.07 9.85
C ARG A 112 21.12 -0.79 10.11
N GLU A 113 22.15 -0.43 9.34
CA GLU A 113 23.50 -0.97 9.49
C GLU A 113 24.30 -0.26 10.58
N ALA A 114 23.88 0.94 10.99
CA ALA A 114 24.55 1.73 12.02
C ALA A 114 24.36 1.13 13.42
N ASP A 115 25.41 1.23 14.24
CA ASP A 115 25.31 0.97 15.68
C ASP A 115 24.39 2.01 16.34
N THR A 116 23.30 1.57 16.97
CA THR A 116 22.30 2.45 17.60
C THR A 116 22.80 3.19 18.83
N GLY A 117 24.00 2.86 19.33
CA GLY A 117 24.78 3.61 20.32
C GLY A 117 25.92 4.46 19.74
N GLY A 118 26.21 4.31 18.44
CA GLY A 118 27.33 4.98 17.78
C GLY A 118 27.06 6.44 17.41
N GLU A 119 28.13 7.19 17.20
CA GLU A 119 28.09 8.63 16.89
C GLU A 119 27.34 8.94 15.58
N ASP A 120 27.40 8.03 14.61
CA ASP A 120 26.78 8.21 13.30
C ASP A 120 25.26 8.01 13.30
N PHE A 121 24.72 7.27 14.27
CA PHE A 121 23.29 6.92 14.31
C PHE A 121 22.40 8.15 14.39
N GLY A 122 22.75 9.10 15.25
CA GLY A 122 21.97 10.34 15.42
C GLY A 122 21.89 11.15 14.12
N ARG A 123 23.00 11.24 13.39
CA ARG A 123 23.07 11.95 12.10
C ARG A 123 22.22 11.26 11.03
N LEU A 124 22.33 9.93 10.93
CA LEU A 124 21.54 9.14 9.98
C LEU A 124 20.05 9.19 10.28
N LEU A 125 19.67 9.08 11.56
CA LEU A 125 18.28 9.19 12.00
C LEU A 125 17.71 10.56 11.64
N LEU A 126 18.45 11.64 11.92
CA LEU A 126 18.02 12.99 11.57
C LEU A 126 17.84 13.15 10.05
N ALA A 127 18.74 12.59 9.24
CA ALA A 127 18.63 12.63 7.79
C ALA A 127 17.38 11.90 7.29
N VAL A 128 17.10 10.68 7.78
CA VAL A 128 15.88 9.93 7.43
C VAL A 128 14.64 10.72 7.84
N VAL A 129 14.57 11.21 9.09
CA VAL A 129 13.42 11.97 9.59
C VAL A 129 13.19 13.21 8.72
N THR A 130 14.24 13.97 8.41
CA THR A 130 14.14 15.19 7.59
C THR A 130 13.56 14.89 6.20
N ARG A 131 14.05 13.82 5.55
CA ARG A 131 13.56 13.44 4.22
C ARG A 131 12.12 12.94 4.25
N VAL A 132 11.76 12.12 5.23
CA VAL A 132 10.39 11.64 5.39
C VAL A 132 9.43 12.78 5.74
N THR A 133 9.79 13.68 6.66
CA THR A 133 8.94 14.84 7.00
C THR A 133 8.70 15.72 5.77
N ARG A 134 9.71 15.93 4.93
CA ARG A 134 9.54 16.67 3.67
C ARG A 134 8.57 15.95 2.72
N HIS A 135 8.73 14.64 2.52
CA HIS A 135 7.82 13.81 1.72
C HIS A 135 6.37 13.97 2.19
N VAL A 136 6.13 13.77 3.50
CA VAL A 136 4.80 13.89 4.12
C VAL A 136 4.18 15.27 3.86
N VAL A 137 4.96 16.35 4.01
CA VAL A 137 4.47 17.71 3.77
C VAL A 137 4.12 17.94 2.30
N GLU A 138 4.99 17.52 1.38
CA GLU A 138 4.74 17.64 -0.06
C GLU A 138 3.47 16.87 -0.46
N GLU A 139 3.25 15.70 0.12
CA GLU A 139 2.06 14.92 -0.17
C GLU A 139 0.79 15.50 0.45
N GLU A 140 0.74 15.65 1.77
CA GLU A 140 -0.46 16.05 2.48
C GLU A 140 -0.91 17.48 2.16
N GLN A 141 0.03 18.39 1.89
CA GLN A 141 -0.30 19.80 1.65
C GLN A 141 -0.46 20.12 0.16
N LEU A 142 0.25 19.42 -0.73
CA LEU A 142 0.28 19.78 -2.16
C LEU A 142 -0.35 18.71 -3.04
N LEU A 143 -0.06 17.43 -2.81
CA LEU A 143 -0.50 16.34 -3.69
C LEU A 143 -1.94 15.90 -3.39
N PHE A 144 -2.23 15.54 -2.14
CA PHE A 144 -3.51 14.94 -1.75
C PHE A 144 -4.70 15.87 -2.01
N PRO A 145 -4.66 17.18 -1.69
CA PRO A 145 -5.78 18.08 -1.98
C PRO A 145 -6.08 18.18 -3.48
N ARG A 146 -5.03 18.22 -4.32
CA ARG A 146 -5.18 18.24 -5.78
C ARG A 146 -5.75 16.93 -6.31
N LEU A 147 -5.29 15.80 -5.78
CA LEU A 147 -5.79 14.49 -6.17
C LEU A 147 -7.26 14.33 -5.78
N GLN A 148 -7.66 14.75 -4.57
CA GLN A 148 -9.05 14.73 -4.12
C GLN A 148 -9.96 15.62 -4.97
N ALA A 149 -9.45 16.75 -5.48
CA ALA A 149 -10.22 17.64 -6.34
C ALA A 149 -10.45 17.10 -7.76
N LEU A 150 -9.54 16.26 -8.29
CA LEU A 150 -9.52 15.84 -9.70
C LEU A 150 -9.82 14.35 -9.91
N CYS A 151 -9.71 13.52 -8.87
CA CYS A 151 -9.98 12.08 -8.92
C CYS A 151 -11.39 11.79 -8.37
N PRO A 152 -12.21 10.98 -9.06
CA PRO A 152 -13.52 10.57 -8.54
C PRO A 152 -13.40 9.91 -7.16
N ALA A 153 -14.33 10.24 -6.25
CA ALA A 153 -14.30 9.73 -4.88
C ALA A 153 -14.36 8.20 -4.82
N GLU A 154 -15.10 7.58 -5.74
CA GLU A 154 -15.20 6.11 -5.92
C GLU A 154 -13.81 5.50 -6.11
N VAL A 155 -12.99 6.12 -6.96
CA VAL A 155 -11.63 5.64 -7.27
C VAL A 155 -10.74 5.75 -6.05
N LEU A 156 -10.82 6.86 -5.30
CA LEU A 156 -10.05 7.04 -4.07
C LEU A 156 -10.41 6.01 -3.00
N CYS A 157 -11.70 5.69 -2.84
CA CYS A 157 -12.20 4.64 -1.96
C CYS A 157 -11.69 3.25 -2.37
N ASP A 158 -11.79 2.92 -3.67
CA ASP A 158 -11.28 1.64 -4.20
C ASP A 158 -9.77 1.48 -3.99
N LEU A 159 -9.01 2.55 -4.17
CA LEU A 159 -7.57 2.55 -3.91
C LEU A 159 -7.28 2.37 -2.41
N GLY A 160 -8.04 3.01 -1.53
CA GLY A 160 -7.94 2.81 -0.08
C GLY A 160 -8.18 1.35 0.31
N ALA A 161 -9.19 0.71 -0.27
CA ALA A 161 -9.47 -0.71 -0.05
C ALA A 161 -8.32 -1.62 -0.51
N LYS A 162 -7.66 -1.30 -1.62
CA LYS A 162 -6.47 -2.04 -2.11
C LYS A 162 -5.28 -1.91 -1.16
N VAL A 163 -5.00 -0.69 -0.68
CA VAL A 163 -3.92 -0.45 0.30
C VAL A 163 -4.18 -1.25 1.58
N ARG A 164 -5.39 -1.18 2.16
CA ARG A 164 -5.76 -1.97 3.34
C ARG A 164 -5.66 -3.48 3.12
N GLY A 165 -6.14 -3.97 1.97
CA GLY A 165 -6.07 -5.39 1.62
C GLY A 165 -4.62 -5.89 1.48
N ALA A 166 -3.73 -5.05 0.93
CA ALA A 166 -2.31 -5.36 0.85
C ALA A 166 -1.65 -5.39 2.23
N GLU A 167 -2.01 -4.47 3.13
CA GLU A 167 -1.51 -4.49 4.52
C GLU A 167 -1.92 -5.76 5.27
N ALA A 168 -3.18 -6.19 5.12
CA ALA A 168 -3.70 -7.41 5.75
C ALA A 168 -3.03 -8.70 5.23
N SER A 169 -2.51 -8.69 4.00
CA SER A 169 -1.96 -9.87 3.32
C SER A 169 -0.43 -9.93 3.34
N ALA A 170 0.25 -8.85 3.71
CA ALA A 170 1.70 -8.74 3.55
C ALA A 170 2.47 -9.46 4.68
N PRO A 171 3.43 -10.37 4.37
CA PRO A 171 4.16 -11.16 5.36
C PRO A 171 4.92 -10.29 6.37
N THR A 172 4.75 -10.53 7.66
CA THR A 172 5.34 -9.77 8.77
C THR A 172 6.84 -10.00 8.99
N ARG A 173 7.52 -10.74 8.11
CA ARG A 173 8.96 -11.03 8.20
C ARG A 173 9.65 -10.69 6.88
N PRO A 174 10.82 -10.01 6.90
CA PRO A 174 11.68 -9.93 5.72
C PRO A 174 11.99 -11.35 5.25
N ARG A 175 11.69 -11.67 3.99
CA ARG A 175 12.25 -12.88 3.39
C ARG A 175 13.76 -12.65 3.26
N PRO A 176 14.62 -13.60 3.69
CA PRO A 176 16.00 -13.57 3.25
C PRO A 176 15.98 -13.55 1.71
N ALA A 177 16.92 -12.81 1.10
CA ALA A 177 17.01 -12.67 -0.35
C ALA A 177 16.93 -14.06 -0.98
N ALA A 178 15.78 -14.36 -1.58
CA ALA A 178 15.63 -15.57 -2.35
C ALA A 178 16.53 -15.36 -3.56
N SER A 179 17.62 -16.12 -3.62
CA SER A 179 18.38 -16.37 -4.83
C SER A 179 17.40 -16.52 -5.99
N ASP A 180 17.66 -15.82 -7.10
CA ASP A 180 17.02 -16.07 -8.38
C ASP A 180 17.25 -17.54 -8.76
N ALA A 181 16.29 -18.41 -8.42
CA ALA A 181 16.24 -19.78 -8.89
C ALA A 181 14.84 -20.40 -8.68
N ALA A 182 14.06 -20.34 -9.77
CA ALA A 182 13.20 -21.42 -10.28
C ALA A 182 11.72 -21.50 -9.78
N PRO A 183 10.84 -22.20 -10.51
CA PRO A 183 9.91 -21.55 -11.44
C PRO A 183 8.43 -21.98 -11.27
N LEU A 184 7.55 -21.24 -11.94
CA LEU A 184 6.22 -21.65 -12.43
C LEU A 184 5.32 -22.45 -11.46
N VAL A 185 4.41 -21.74 -10.80
CA VAL A 185 3.16 -22.32 -10.28
C VAL A 185 2.38 -22.93 -11.46
N ARG A 186 2.37 -24.27 -11.49
CA ARG A 186 1.43 -25.06 -12.29
C ARG A 186 0.05 -24.86 -11.71
N ILE A 187 -0.85 -24.34 -12.54
CA ILE A 187 -2.29 -24.34 -12.30
C ILE A 187 -2.74 -25.80 -12.34
N THR A 188 -3.04 -26.37 -11.17
CA THR A 188 -3.78 -27.64 -11.08
C THR A 188 -5.03 -27.40 -10.26
N SER A 189 -6.11 -27.05 -10.94
CA SER A 189 -7.45 -27.22 -10.38
C SER A 189 -8.43 -27.47 -11.52
N GLN A 190 -8.73 -28.74 -11.77
CA GLN A 190 -10.08 -29.31 -11.87
C GLN A 190 -10.05 -30.61 -12.69
N VAL A 191 -10.22 -31.72 -11.97
CA VAL A 191 -10.61 -33.04 -12.48
C VAL A 191 -12.09 -33.19 -12.16
N TRP A 192 -12.94 -33.36 -13.19
CA TRP A 192 -14.24 -34.06 -13.19
C TRP A 192 -14.44 -34.44 -14.67
N GLY A 193 -14.08 -35.65 -15.11
CA GLY A 193 -15.00 -36.79 -15.25
C GLY A 193 -14.94 -37.30 -16.71
N PRO A 194 -15.13 -38.60 -16.98
CA PRO A 194 -14.54 -39.28 -18.14
C PRO A 194 -15.51 -39.42 -19.31
N LEU A 195 -15.07 -39.17 -20.55
CA LEU A 195 -15.64 -39.83 -21.73
C LEU A 195 -14.56 -40.01 -22.81
N ASP A 196 -14.05 -41.24 -22.85
CA ASP A 196 -13.61 -41.89 -24.09
C ASP A 196 -14.69 -41.80 -25.17
N ARG A 197 -14.22 -41.78 -26.43
CA ARG A 197 -14.96 -41.72 -27.70
C ARG A 197 -15.44 -40.33 -28.12
N LEU A 198 -14.62 -39.69 -28.95
CA LEU A 198 -15.00 -39.22 -30.29
C LEU A 198 -13.78 -38.55 -30.94
N ARG A 199 -12.95 -39.33 -31.63
CA ARG A 199 -12.57 -39.15 -33.05
C ARG A 199 -11.45 -40.11 -33.46
N ASP A 200 -11.74 -41.40 -33.37
CA ASP A 200 -11.38 -42.26 -34.49
C ASP A 200 -12.06 -41.64 -35.74
N LEU A 201 -11.39 -41.63 -36.89
CA LEU A 201 -11.63 -40.79 -38.09
C LEU A 201 -10.68 -39.58 -38.25
N ALA A 202 -9.36 -39.79 -38.26
CA ALA A 202 -8.41 -39.04 -39.12
C ALA A 202 -6.95 -39.52 -38.99
N ALA A 203 -6.66 -40.81 -39.19
CA ALA A 203 -5.27 -41.25 -39.44
C ALA A 203 -5.18 -42.59 -40.21
N ARG A 204 -6.02 -42.75 -41.25
CA ARG A 204 -5.70 -43.64 -42.37
C ARG A 204 -5.61 -42.79 -43.64
N ARG A 205 -4.45 -42.16 -43.83
CA ARG A 205 -3.92 -41.77 -45.15
C ARG A 205 -2.51 -41.23 -44.97
N GLY A 206 -1.52 -41.93 -45.52
CA GLY A 206 -0.27 -41.31 -45.93
C GLY A 206 1.02 -41.83 -45.27
N ARG A 207 1.33 -43.13 -45.39
CA ARG A 207 2.71 -43.59 -45.65
C ARG A 207 2.65 -44.73 -46.66
N ARG A 208 3.68 -44.74 -47.50
CA ARG A 208 3.92 -45.53 -48.72
C ARG A 208 3.74 -47.03 -48.52
#